data_AF-K9EGG7-F1
#
_entry.id   AF-K9EGG7-F1
#
_cell.length_a   1.000
_cell.length_b   1.000
_cell.length_c   1.000
_cell.angle_alpha   90.00
_cell.angle_beta   90.00
_cell.angle_gamma   90.00
#
_symmetry.space_group_name_H-M   'P 1'
#
loop_
_entity.id
_entity.type
_entity.pdbx_description
1 polymer ?
#
loop_
_entity_poly.entity_id
_entity_poly.type
_entity_poly.pdbx_seq_one_letter_code
_entity_poly.pdbx_strand_id
1 'polypeptide(L)'
;MHLVPGETVYKPTDPVRDGFFFRGWSAISQLSDEAQDSKNPKVFGIDEYKFDETAKADFKVRGKLVHVYANWAKIVGQNKVISVGDSFDPKDLIATVVDQSGNALSKDDVVVEGDYKTDTVGTYELSLRYKDAKNGDPVKVTLYVNPKLEVTDKEIEFGDENFDLSSMITNEPGKEVKIDKGSFNPNKAGTYQITFTVIGEDGTPIVKTANVTVKHPKPALAVHDVEIWEGESFKLADMIDAEKTNGVAVPDLNAPFNTAVAGEYPINFTVTNPDGVETTETAKLIVKKRLTPLTPAPVLEVKDLEIWEGDPVDLSSMVTKAEGGKALANPDSKFDANKPGEYTIEFTVTGENGATTTKTATLIVKPRPESEKLECVCPDPTNTSSGSNSPAGPKGTVKKQQEASKPKLAHSGAQGVLGAGITALITLGTGIVILRRKKI
;
A
#
# COMPACT_ATOMS: atom_id res chain seq x y z
N MET A 1 87.77 9.34 -42.32
CA MET A 1 88.91 8.63 -42.94
C MET A 1 90.15 9.53 -42.95
N HIS A 2 91.33 8.97 -43.18
CA HIS A 2 92.43 9.71 -43.81
C HIS A 2 92.19 9.67 -45.32
N LEU A 3 92.43 10.76 -46.03
CA LEU A 3 92.14 10.92 -47.46
C LEU A 3 93.39 11.42 -48.17
N VAL A 4 93.65 10.90 -49.35
CA VAL A 4 94.68 11.41 -50.27
C VAL A 4 94.08 12.59 -51.06
N PRO A 5 94.85 13.64 -51.39
CA PRO A 5 94.36 14.73 -52.24
C PRO A 5 93.77 14.20 -53.56
N GLY A 6 92.56 14.63 -53.90
CA GLY A 6 91.79 14.14 -55.05
C GLY A 6 90.84 12.97 -54.77
N GLU A 7 90.86 12.36 -53.58
CA GLU A 7 89.88 11.31 -53.22
C GLU A 7 88.51 11.90 -52.80
N THR A 8 87.45 11.19 -53.14
CA THR A 8 86.06 11.45 -52.72
C THR A 8 85.69 10.59 -51.52
N VAL A 9 85.02 11.17 -50.52
CA VAL A 9 84.44 10.38 -49.41
C VAL A 9 83.04 9.93 -49.81
N TYR A 10 82.84 8.63 -50.01
CA TYR A 10 81.52 8.09 -50.35
C TYR A 10 80.60 7.96 -49.12
N LYS A 11 79.29 8.12 -49.33
CA LYS A 11 78.25 7.76 -48.36
C LYS A 11 78.44 6.28 -47.92
N PRO A 12 78.46 5.97 -46.61
CA PRO A 12 78.47 4.57 -46.15
C PRO A 12 77.11 3.89 -46.41
N THR A 13 77.11 2.57 -46.54
CA THR A 13 75.89 1.76 -46.66
C THR A 13 74.98 1.96 -45.45
N ASP A 14 73.67 2.11 -45.69
CA ASP A 14 72.71 2.39 -44.62
C ASP A 14 72.67 1.24 -43.60
N PRO A 15 72.96 1.50 -42.31
CA PRO A 15 73.13 0.47 -41.30
C PRO A 15 71.77 0.01 -40.76
N VAL A 16 71.72 -1.18 -40.19
CA VAL A 16 70.55 -1.72 -39.47
C VAL A 16 70.89 -1.87 -37.98
N ARG A 17 69.93 -1.56 -37.11
CA ARG A 17 70.07 -1.71 -35.65
C ARG A 17 68.74 -2.16 -35.06
N ASP A 18 68.75 -3.31 -34.40
CA ASP A 18 67.55 -3.90 -33.79
C ASP A 18 66.86 -2.92 -32.82
N GLY A 19 65.54 -2.79 -32.94
CA GLY A 19 64.71 -1.84 -32.17
C GLY A 19 64.90 -0.36 -32.49
N PHE A 20 65.56 0.00 -33.61
CA PHE A 20 65.73 1.39 -34.05
C PHE A 20 65.42 1.57 -35.55
N PHE A 21 64.88 2.73 -35.90
CA PHE A 21 64.71 3.21 -37.27
C PHE A 21 65.93 4.04 -37.68
N PHE A 22 66.53 3.73 -38.83
CA PHE A 22 67.60 4.56 -39.38
C PHE A 22 67.02 5.78 -40.10
N ARG A 23 67.28 6.98 -39.56
CA ARG A 23 66.77 8.26 -40.09
C ARG A 23 67.62 8.76 -41.26
N GLY A 24 68.94 8.55 -41.17
CA GLY A 24 69.90 8.98 -42.17
C GLY A 24 71.25 9.35 -41.57
N TRP A 25 72.17 9.76 -42.44
CA TRP A 25 73.50 10.21 -42.06
C TRP A 25 73.53 11.72 -41.83
N SER A 26 74.27 12.16 -40.82
CA SER A 26 74.73 13.55 -40.68
C SER A 26 76.25 13.56 -40.66
N ALA A 27 76.87 14.68 -40.99
CA ALA A 27 78.33 14.77 -41.02
C ALA A 27 78.87 16.14 -40.62
N ILE A 28 80.13 16.15 -40.19
CA ILE A 28 80.93 17.35 -39.93
C ILE A 28 82.18 17.22 -40.82
N SER A 29 82.34 18.14 -41.76
CA SER A 29 83.39 18.16 -42.78
C SER A 29 84.30 19.39 -42.65
N GLN A 30 85.59 19.19 -42.88
CA GLN A 30 86.63 20.24 -42.93
C GLN A 30 87.25 20.33 -44.35
N LEU A 31 86.50 19.93 -45.39
CA LEU A 31 87.01 19.83 -46.77
C LEU A 31 86.75 21.08 -47.64
N SER A 32 85.82 21.99 -47.27
CA SER A 32 85.54 23.21 -48.04
C SER A 32 86.47 24.38 -47.67
N ASP A 33 86.58 25.37 -48.56
CA ASP A 33 87.48 26.52 -48.38
C ASP A 33 87.12 27.37 -47.15
N GLU A 34 85.83 27.51 -46.83
CA GLU A 34 85.37 28.22 -45.63
C GLU A 34 85.61 27.44 -44.33
N ALA A 35 85.78 26.11 -44.43
CA ALA A 35 85.84 25.18 -43.31
C ALA A 35 87.26 24.70 -42.94
N GLN A 36 88.30 25.31 -43.54
CA GLN A 36 89.70 24.98 -43.24
C GLN A 36 90.20 25.48 -41.87
N ASP A 37 89.46 26.36 -41.18
CA ASP A 37 89.64 26.61 -39.75
C ASP A 37 88.81 25.59 -38.95
N SER A 38 89.45 24.91 -37.99
CA SER A 38 88.79 23.94 -37.10
C SER A 38 87.65 24.53 -36.27
N LYS A 39 87.56 25.87 -36.19
CA LYS A 39 86.46 26.60 -35.54
C LYS A 39 85.16 26.64 -36.34
N ASN A 40 85.21 26.54 -37.68
CA ASN A 40 84.05 26.73 -38.57
C ASN A 40 83.82 25.52 -39.51
N PRO A 41 83.69 24.27 -39.00
CA PRO A 41 83.46 23.12 -39.86
C PRO A 41 82.08 23.18 -40.54
N LYS A 42 81.98 22.63 -41.76
CA LYS A 42 80.72 22.49 -42.48
C LYS A 42 79.91 21.34 -41.88
N VAL A 43 78.69 21.61 -41.44
CA VAL A 43 77.77 20.63 -40.86
C VAL A 43 76.71 20.26 -41.90
N PHE A 44 76.43 18.97 -42.03
CA PHE A 44 75.37 18.42 -42.87
C PHE A 44 74.24 17.84 -42.01
N GLY A 45 73.03 18.39 -42.16
CA GLY A 45 71.81 17.80 -41.60
C GLY A 45 71.43 16.49 -42.28
N ILE A 46 70.46 15.77 -41.68
CA ILE A 46 69.93 14.50 -42.20
C ILE A 46 69.33 14.69 -43.62
N ASP A 47 68.61 15.80 -43.83
CA ASP A 47 67.89 16.10 -45.07
C ASP A 47 68.79 16.70 -46.18
N GLU A 48 69.98 17.17 -45.83
CA GLU A 48 70.91 17.86 -46.72
C GLU A 48 71.99 16.94 -47.31
N TYR A 49 71.98 15.66 -46.96
CA TYR A 49 73.10 14.73 -47.15
C TYR A 49 73.31 14.31 -48.61
N LYS A 50 73.97 15.18 -49.39
CA LYS A 50 74.57 14.89 -50.71
C LYS A 50 76.10 14.78 -50.56
N PHE A 51 76.52 13.67 -49.98
CA PHE A 51 77.88 13.46 -49.48
C PHE A 51 78.82 12.90 -50.56
N ASP A 52 79.06 13.71 -51.60
CA ASP A 52 80.13 13.49 -52.58
C ASP A 52 81.08 14.69 -52.52
N GLU A 53 81.83 14.82 -51.43
CA GLU A 53 82.88 15.85 -51.28
C GLU A 53 84.25 15.27 -51.69
N THR A 54 84.95 16.00 -52.57
CA THR A 54 86.28 15.63 -53.08
C THR A 54 87.33 16.59 -52.53
N ALA A 55 88.43 16.06 -51.98
CA ALA A 55 89.52 16.87 -51.46
C ALA A 55 90.32 17.54 -52.59
N LYS A 56 90.60 18.85 -52.48
CA LYS A 56 91.45 19.57 -53.46
C LYS A 56 92.90 19.05 -53.47
N ALA A 57 93.57 19.20 -54.60
CA ALA A 57 94.90 18.63 -54.86
C ALA A 57 96.04 19.23 -54.01
N ASP A 58 95.86 20.42 -53.44
CA ASP A 58 96.84 21.17 -52.67
C ASP A 58 96.67 21.03 -51.14
N PHE A 59 95.81 20.11 -50.70
CA PHE A 59 95.44 19.93 -49.30
C PHE A 59 96.60 19.43 -48.41
N LYS A 60 97.02 20.24 -47.42
CA LYS A 60 98.24 19.99 -46.61
C LYS A 60 98.01 19.37 -45.22
N VAL A 61 96.77 19.15 -44.78
CA VAL A 61 96.47 18.71 -43.40
C VAL A 61 96.40 17.17 -43.29
N ARG A 62 97.02 16.60 -42.25
CA ARG A 62 96.91 15.17 -41.90
C ARG A 62 95.99 14.99 -40.68
N GLY A 63 94.84 14.33 -40.83
CA GLY A 63 93.92 14.09 -39.71
C GLY A 63 92.61 13.36 -40.07
N LYS A 64 91.68 13.27 -39.11
CA LYS A 64 90.29 12.82 -39.32
C LYS A 64 89.44 13.98 -39.86
N LEU A 65 89.42 14.13 -41.18
CA LEU A 65 88.89 15.32 -41.88
C LEU A 65 87.36 15.39 -41.98
N VAL A 66 86.71 14.24 -41.86
CA VAL A 66 85.25 14.13 -41.88
C VAL A 66 84.80 13.11 -40.83
N HIS A 67 83.81 13.50 -40.03
CA HIS A 67 83.09 12.64 -39.10
C HIS A 67 81.67 12.45 -39.61
N VAL A 68 81.22 11.19 -39.64
CA VAL A 68 79.90 10.80 -40.16
C VAL A 68 79.17 10.06 -39.04
N TYR A 69 77.92 10.43 -38.80
CA TYR A 69 77.10 9.97 -37.67
C TYR A 69 75.81 9.33 -38.21
N ALA A 70 75.53 8.10 -37.76
CA ALA A 70 74.26 7.45 -38.03
C ALA A 70 73.20 7.98 -37.06
N ASN A 71 72.12 8.56 -37.58
CA ASN A 71 71.02 9.09 -36.77
C ASN A 71 69.89 8.07 -36.70
N TRP A 72 69.38 7.85 -35.50
CA TRP A 72 68.39 6.83 -35.20
C TRP A 72 67.18 7.42 -34.50
N ALA A 73 66.03 6.76 -34.63
CA ALA A 73 64.89 6.93 -33.75
C ALA A 73 64.55 5.57 -33.12
N LYS A 74 64.16 5.57 -31.85
CA LYS A 74 63.51 4.43 -31.18
C LYS A 74 62.09 4.83 -30.82
N ILE A 75 61.12 4.06 -31.30
CA ILE A 75 59.71 4.17 -30.94
C ILE A 75 59.44 3.17 -29.80
N VAL A 76 58.72 3.60 -28.78
CA VAL A 76 58.03 2.70 -27.86
C VAL A 76 56.54 2.90 -28.05
N GLY A 77 55.87 1.88 -28.57
CA GLY A 77 54.43 1.84 -28.71
C GLY A 77 53.73 1.44 -27.40
N GLN A 78 52.45 1.75 -27.29
CA GLN A 78 51.55 1.27 -26.25
C GLN A 78 50.19 0.92 -26.85
N ASN A 79 49.54 -0.09 -26.27
CA ASN A 79 48.18 -0.45 -26.66
C ASN A 79 47.19 0.59 -26.10
N LYS A 80 46.06 0.77 -26.79
CA LYS A 80 44.97 1.67 -26.36
C LYS A 80 43.68 0.87 -26.23
N VAL A 81 42.90 1.17 -25.20
CA VAL A 81 41.52 0.71 -25.04
C VAL A 81 40.61 1.93 -25.12
N ILE A 82 39.53 1.83 -25.90
CA ILE A 82 38.43 2.82 -26.00
C ILE A 82 37.09 2.06 -25.99
N SER A 83 35.96 2.74 -25.80
CA SER A 83 34.63 2.17 -26.09
C SER A 83 34.21 2.48 -27.52
N VAL A 84 33.30 1.66 -28.06
CA VAL A 84 32.70 1.90 -29.37
C VAL A 84 31.98 3.25 -29.44
N GLY A 85 32.30 4.02 -30.48
CA GLY A 85 31.86 5.41 -30.68
C GLY A 85 32.75 6.50 -30.07
N ASP A 86 33.76 6.14 -29.26
CA ASP A 86 34.68 7.13 -28.68
C ASP A 86 35.60 7.75 -29.75
N SER A 87 36.00 9.01 -29.51
CA SER A 87 37.05 9.67 -30.28
C SER A 87 38.43 9.09 -29.96
N PHE A 88 39.25 8.88 -30.99
CA PHE A 88 40.60 8.32 -30.86
C PHE A 88 41.62 9.12 -31.69
N ASP A 89 42.71 9.54 -31.05
CA ASP A 89 43.90 10.08 -31.72
C ASP A 89 44.95 8.95 -31.85
N PRO A 90 45.36 8.54 -33.07
CA PRO A 90 46.42 7.55 -33.27
C PRO A 90 47.73 7.83 -32.53
N LYS A 91 48.03 9.09 -32.18
CA LYS A 91 49.24 9.45 -31.41
C LYS A 91 49.21 8.92 -29.97
N ASP A 92 48.04 8.57 -29.44
CA ASP A 92 47.91 7.90 -28.14
C ASP A 92 48.58 6.51 -28.11
N LEU A 93 48.83 5.89 -29.27
CA LEU A 93 49.57 4.63 -29.36
C LEU A 93 51.09 4.81 -29.18
N ILE A 94 51.60 6.04 -29.18
CA ILE A 94 53.03 6.33 -29.05
C ILE A 94 53.29 6.65 -27.57
N ALA A 95 53.96 5.75 -26.85
CA ALA A 95 54.39 6.04 -25.48
C ALA A 95 55.53 7.08 -25.51
N THR A 96 56.65 6.72 -26.13
CA THR A 96 57.83 7.59 -26.28
C THR A 96 58.46 7.45 -27.67
N VAL A 97 59.17 8.50 -28.08
CA VAL A 97 60.01 8.51 -29.27
C VAL A 97 61.29 9.28 -28.95
N VAL A 98 62.45 8.63 -29.14
CA VAL A 98 63.77 9.15 -28.72
C VAL A 98 64.86 8.89 -29.75
N ASP A 99 65.92 9.68 -29.72
CA ASP A 99 67.13 9.48 -30.53
C ASP A 99 68.08 8.39 -29.99
N GLN A 100 69.23 8.19 -30.65
CA GLN A 100 70.26 7.25 -30.18
C GLN A 100 70.86 7.56 -28.79
N SER A 101 70.67 8.77 -28.27
CA SER A 101 71.17 9.26 -26.98
C SER A 101 70.09 9.32 -25.90
N GLY A 102 68.83 9.02 -26.24
CA GLY A 102 67.68 9.07 -25.33
C GLY A 102 67.00 10.44 -25.26
N ASN A 103 67.37 11.41 -26.09
CA ASN A 103 66.68 12.70 -26.17
C ASN A 103 65.33 12.52 -26.87
N ALA A 104 64.29 13.21 -26.40
CA ALA A 104 62.97 13.15 -27.04
C ALA A 104 63.00 13.71 -28.47
N LEU A 105 62.33 13.00 -29.39
CA LEU A 105 62.01 13.46 -30.74
C LEU A 105 60.49 13.75 -30.82
N SER A 106 60.01 14.34 -31.92
CA SER A 106 58.57 14.64 -32.04
C SER A 106 57.75 13.38 -32.28
N LYS A 107 56.58 13.29 -31.63
CA LYS A 107 55.57 12.27 -31.95
C LYS A 107 54.91 12.51 -33.33
N ASP A 108 55.02 13.72 -33.87
CA ASP A 108 54.54 14.05 -35.23
C ASP A 108 55.40 13.41 -36.33
N ASP A 109 56.63 12.99 -35.99
CA ASP A 109 57.51 12.23 -36.87
C ASP A 109 57.18 10.72 -36.89
N VAL A 110 56.04 10.30 -36.34
CA VAL A 110 55.59 8.91 -36.35
C VAL A 110 54.35 8.76 -37.22
N VAL A 111 54.42 7.85 -38.18
CA VAL A 111 53.29 7.41 -38.99
C VAL A 111 52.67 6.20 -38.33
N VAL A 112 51.34 6.22 -38.18
CA VAL A 112 50.53 5.06 -37.77
C VAL A 112 49.93 4.44 -39.03
N GLU A 113 50.25 3.19 -39.29
CA GLU A 113 49.80 2.41 -40.44
C GLU A 113 48.81 1.32 -40.00
N GLY A 114 47.81 1.05 -40.84
CA GLY A 114 46.80 0.02 -40.64
C GLY A 114 45.38 0.58 -40.55
N ASP A 115 44.39 -0.24 -40.93
CA ASP A 115 42.99 0.12 -40.89
C ASP A 115 42.41 -0.08 -39.50
N TYR A 116 41.66 0.91 -39.01
CA TYR A 116 40.89 0.80 -37.76
C TYR A 116 39.52 1.46 -37.91
N LYS A 117 38.59 1.08 -37.02
CA LYS A 117 37.27 1.68 -36.91
C LYS A 117 36.92 1.88 -35.45
N THR A 118 36.52 3.08 -35.06
CA THR A 118 36.10 3.36 -33.67
C THR A 118 34.61 3.14 -33.45
N ASP A 119 33.82 3.04 -34.52
CA ASP A 119 32.37 2.79 -34.53
C ASP A 119 31.99 1.30 -34.50
N THR A 120 33.00 0.42 -34.56
CA THR A 120 32.84 -1.04 -34.66
C THR A 120 33.61 -1.70 -33.51
N VAL A 121 32.94 -2.58 -32.75
CA VAL A 121 33.62 -3.38 -31.71
C VAL A 121 34.64 -4.32 -32.36
N GLY A 122 35.87 -4.32 -31.87
CA GLY A 122 36.93 -5.14 -32.44
C GLY A 122 38.35 -4.82 -31.96
N THR A 123 39.26 -5.72 -32.29
CA THR A 123 40.70 -5.60 -32.04
C THR A 123 41.41 -5.25 -33.35
N TYR A 124 42.16 -4.15 -33.37
CA TYR A 124 42.88 -3.65 -34.54
C TYR A 124 44.40 -3.66 -34.30
N GLU A 125 45.14 -4.47 -35.06
CA GLU A 125 46.62 -4.41 -35.09
C GLU A 125 47.07 -3.24 -35.96
N LEU A 126 47.87 -2.34 -35.39
CA LEU A 126 48.42 -1.16 -36.05
C LEU A 126 49.95 -1.16 -35.95
N SER A 127 50.60 -0.48 -36.89
CA SER A 127 52.06 -0.42 -37.03
C SER A 127 52.57 1.00 -36.93
N LEU A 128 53.51 1.25 -36.03
CA LEU A 128 54.19 2.54 -35.90
C LEU A 128 55.50 2.54 -36.68
N ARG A 129 55.72 3.56 -37.52
CA ARG A 129 56.99 3.80 -38.22
C ARG A 129 57.48 5.21 -38.00
N TYR A 130 58.80 5.39 -37.90
CA TYR A 130 59.38 6.73 -37.94
C TYR A 130 59.35 7.24 -39.38
N LYS A 131 58.84 8.46 -39.57
CA LYS A 131 58.66 9.11 -40.86
C LYS A 131 60.00 9.23 -41.60
N ASP A 132 59.97 9.00 -42.92
CA ASP A 132 61.12 9.11 -43.83
C ASP A 132 62.33 8.20 -43.51
N ALA A 133 62.20 7.27 -42.55
CA ALA A 133 63.22 6.30 -42.18
C ALA A 133 63.59 5.39 -43.36
N LYS A 134 64.89 5.11 -43.51
CA LYS A 134 65.42 4.30 -44.63
C LYS A 134 65.35 2.80 -44.35
N ASN A 135 65.37 2.42 -43.07
CA ASN A 135 65.13 1.06 -42.59
C ASN A 135 64.66 1.08 -41.12
N GLY A 136 64.22 -0.08 -40.63
CA GLY A 136 63.70 -0.27 -39.28
C GLY A 136 62.38 -1.04 -39.32
N ASP A 137 62.25 -2.05 -38.45
CA ASP A 137 61.03 -2.85 -38.36
C ASP A 137 59.91 -2.06 -37.67
N PRO A 138 58.66 -2.15 -38.16
CA PRO A 138 57.53 -1.42 -37.59
C PRO A 138 57.23 -1.91 -36.16
N VAL A 139 56.95 -0.99 -35.25
CA VAL A 139 56.53 -1.34 -33.89
C VAL A 139 55.03 -1.64 -33.91
N LYS A 140 54.67 -2.90 -33.69
CA LYS A 140 53.27 -3.32 -33.57
C LYS A 140 52.64 -2.83 -32.26
N VAL A 141 51.39 -2.38 -32.34
CA VAL A 141 50.52 -1.96 -31.22
C VAL A 141 49.09 -2.39 -31.51
N THR A 142 48.26 -2.47 -30.47
CA THR A 142 46.86 -2.88 -30.58
C THR A 142 45.92 -1.80 -30.08
N LEU A 143 44.91 -1.47 -30.89
CA LEU A 143 43.73 -0.71 -30.47
C LEU A 143 42.60 -1.70 -30.18
N TYR A 144 42.10 -1.69 -28.95
CA TYR A 144 40.91 -2.43 -28.52
C TYR A 144 39.72 -1.48 -28.47
N VAL A 145 38.70 -1.75 -29.30
CA VAL A 145 37.44 -1.01 -29.32
C VAL A 145 36.40 -1.85 -28.61
N ASN A 146 36.23 -1.58 -27.32
CA ASN A 146 35.40 -2.35 -26.42
C ASN A 146 33.89 -2.08 -26.64
N PRO A 147 33.03 -3.09 -26.38
CA PRO A 147 31.59 -2.92 -26.40
C PRO A 147 31.13 -1.92 -25.33
N LYS A 148 30.04 -1.22 -25.60
CA LYS A 148 29.37 -0.35 -24.61
C LYS A 148 28.20 -1.11 -23.99
N LEU A 149 28.02 -1.02 -22.67
CA LEU A 149 26.90 -1.65 -21.96
C LEU A 149 26.15 -0.62 -21.11
N GLU A 150 24.88 -0.43 -21.42
CA GLU A 150 23.92 0.41 -20.71
C GLU A 150 22.69 -0.43 -20.34
N VAL A 151 22.20 -0.19 -19.12
CA VAL A 151 21.07 -0.92 -18.53
C VAL A 151 20.19 0.04 -17.74
N THR A 152 18.91 -0.28 -17.62
CA THR A 152 17.93 0.49 -16.85
C THR A 152 17.22 -0.38 -15.83
N ASP A 153 16.87 0.23 -14.70
CA ASP A 153 15.95 -0.34 -13.73
C ASP A 153 14.56 -0.54 -14.37
N LYS A 154 13.82 -1.53 -13.87
CA LYS A 154 12.47 -1.90 -14.31
C LYS A 154 11.57 -2.19 -13.10
N GLU A 155 10.27 -2.02 -13.30
CA GLU A 155 9.23 -2.39 -12.34
C GLU A 155 8.27 -3.37 -13.03
N ILE A 156 7.88 -4.43 -12.33
CA ILE A 156 6.99 -5.48 -12.85
C ILE A 156 5.87 -5.82 -11.85
N GLU A 157 4.77 -6.32 -12.39
CA GLU A 157 3.66 -6.84 -11.59
C GLU A 157 4.05 -8.16 -10.89
N PHE A 158 3.38 -8.44 -9.76
CA PHE A 158 3.60 -9.68 -9.03
C PHE A 158 3.25 -10.91 -9.88
N GLY A 159 4.17 -11.86 -9.98
CA GLY A 159 3.98 -13.12 -10.70
C GLY A 159 4.23 -13.06 -12.22
N ASP A 160 4.89 -12.02 -12.74
CA ASP A 160 5.35 -12.00 -14.14
C ASP A 160 6.55 -12.95 -14.35
N GLU A 161 6.26 -14.24 -14.49
CA GLU A 161 7.26 -15.29 -14.73
C GLU A 161 7.92 -15.21 -16.12
N ASN A 162 7.34 -14.44 -17.05
CA ASN A 162 7.83 -14.30 -18.43
C ASN A 162 8.67 -13.04 -18.63
N PHE A 163 8.98 -12.29 -17.57
CA PHE A 163 9.78 -11.08 -17.65
C PHE A 163 11.20 -11.35 -18.19
N ASP A 164 11.49 -10.86 -19.39
CA ASP A 164 12.82 -10.95 -20.00
C ASP A 164 13.78 -9.92 -19.40
N LEU A 165 14.75 -10.40 -18.63
CA LEU A 165 15.84 -9.60 -18.06
C LEU A 165 16.69 -8.91 -19.14
N SER A 166 16.73 -9.42 -20.38
CA SER A 166 17.46 -8.81 -21.49
C SER A 166 16.84 -7.48 -21.91
N SER A 167 15.53 -7.29 -21.70
CA SER A 167 14.80 -6.03 -21.94
C SER A 167 15.23 -4.85 -21.04
N MET A 168 16.10 -5.11 -20.07
CA MET A 168 16.75 -4.09 -19.24
C MET A 168 17.96 -3.44 -19.93
N ILE A 169 18.52 -4.06 -20.98
CA ILE A 169 19.65 -3.54 -21.74
C ILE A 169 19.14 -2.47 -22.70
N THR A 170 19.72 -1.26 -22.68
CA THR A 170 19.17 -0.08 -23.38
C THR A 170 19.91 0.30 -24.67
N ASN A 171 21.00 -0.41 -25.00
CA ASN A 171 21.78 -0.22 -26.21
C ASN A 171 22.11 -1.57 -26.85
N GLU A 172 22.57 -1.59 -28.10
CA GLU A 172 23.20 -2.78 -28.69
C GLU A 172 24.68 -2.83 -28.28
N PRO A 173 25.14 -3.85 -27.52
CA PRO A 173 26.55 -3.90 -27.08
C PRO A 173 27.50 -4.41 -28.16
N GLY A 174 26.99 -4.98 -29.25
CA GLY A 174 27.81 -5.64 -30.29
C GLY A 174 28.41 -6.99 -29.87
N LYS A 175 28.11 -7.48 -28.65
CA LYS A 175 28.53 -8.78 -28.11
C LYS A 175 27.43 -9.38 -27.23
N GLU A 176 27.51 -10.70 -27.01
CA GLU A 176 26.68 -11.42 -26.05
C GLU A 176 26.90 -10.90 -24.62
N VAL A 177 25.79 -10.65 -23.91
CA VAL A 177 25.80 -10.19 -22.52
C VAL A 177 25.41 -11.36 -21.61
N LYS A 178 26.29 -11.72 -20.68
CA LYS A 178 25.97 -12.67 -19.62
C LYS A 178 25.13 -11.98 -18.55
N ILE A 179 23.93 -12.49 -18.30
CA ILE A 179 23.02 -12.01 -17.26
C ILE A 179 23.10 -12.96 -16.06
N ASP A 180 23.42 -12.43 -14.88
CA ASP A 180 23.24 -13.11 -13.59
C ASP A 180 22.05 -12.49 -12.87
N LYS A 181 21.01 -13.32 -12.69
CA LYS A 181 19.75 -12.95 -12.03
C LYS A 181 19.81 -13.01 -10.50
N GLY A 182 20.89 -13.56 -9.92
CA GLY A 182 21.02 -13.75 -8.48
C GLY A 182 19.80 -14.44 -7.85
N SER A 183 19.18 -13.76 -6.87
CA SER A 183 18.01 -14.22 -6.13
C SER A 183 16.65 -13.73 -6.70
N PHE A 184 16.63 -13.18 -7.92
CA PHE A 184 15.41 -12.68 -8.57
C PHE A 184 14.28 -13.73 -8.58
N ASN A 185 13.12 -13.31 -8.09
CA ASN A 185 11.91 -14.12 -7.99
C ASN A 185 10.67 -13.24 -8.27
N PRO A 186 9.99 -13.40 -9.41
CA PRO A 186 8.80 -12.60 -9.73
C PRO A 186 7.59 -12.91 -8.83
N ASN A 187 7.58 -14.06 -8.15
CA ASN A 187 6.53 -14.46 -7.18
C ASN A 187 6.82 -13.96 -5.75
N LYS A 188 7.69 -12.96 -5.58
CA LYS A 188 7.98 -12.34 -4.28
C LYS A 188 8.21 -10.84 -4.46
N ALA A 189 7.41 -10.04 -3.77
CA ALA A 189 7.54 -8.59 -3.79
C ALA A 189 8.88 -8.14 -3.20
N GLY A 190 9.44 -7.07 -3.75
CA GLY A 190 10.73 -6.50 -3.35
C GLY A 190 11.58 -6.04 -4.54
N THR A 191 12.76 -5.51 -4.24
CA THR A 191 13.72 -5.04 -5.25
C THR A 191 14.91 -5.99 -5.36
N TYR A 192 15.22 -6.39 -6.58
CA TYR A 192 16.25 -7.38 -6.91
C TYR A 192 17.32 -6.76 -7.81
N GLN A 193 18.59 -6.90 -7.45
CA GLN A 193 19.69 -6.45 -8.29
C GLN A 193 20.11 -7.54 -9.27
N ILE A 194 20.09 -7.21 -10.56
CA ILE A 194 20.51 -8.05 -11.68
C ILE A 194 21.89 -7.57 -12.16
N THR A 195 22.79 -8.50 -12.47
CA THR A 195 24.15 -8.18 -12.94
C THR A 195 24.33 -8.56 -14.40
N PHE A 196 24.81 -7.62 -15.20
CA PHE A 196 25.04 -7.76 -16.64
C PHE A 196 26.54 -7.64 -16.90
N THR A 197 27.12 -8.63 -17.60
CA THR A 197 28.56 -8.67 -17.91
C THR A 197 28.78 -8.90 -19.39
N VAL A 198 29.58 -8.05 -20.02
CA VAL A 198 30.11 -8.27 -21.37
C VAL A 198 31.65 -8.25 -21.32
N ILE A 199 32.31 -9.08 -22.12
CA ILE A 199 33.78 -9.16 -22.14
C ILE A 199 34.35 -8.24 -23.23
N GLY A 200 35.26 -7.35 -22.83
CA GLY A 200 36.00 -6.46 -23.72
C GLY A 200 36.84 -7.21 -24.75
N GLU A 201 37.26 -6.49 -25.78
CA GLU A 201 38.28 -6.95 -26.74
C GLU A 201 39.65 -7.09 -26.07
N ASP A 202 39.94 -6.26 -25.07
CA ASP A 202 41.12 -6.37 -24.19
C ASP A 202 41.02 -7.50 -23.15
N GLY A 203 39.90 -8.24 -23.12
CA GLY A 203 39.60 -9.28 -22.14
C GLY A 203 39.07 -8.76 -20.80
N THR A 204 38.96 -7.44 -20.61
CA THR A 204 38.45 -6.86 -19.35
C THR A 204 36.92 -7.02 -19.27
N PRO A 205 36.35 -7.52 -18.16
CA PRO A 205 34.91 -7.61 -17.99
C PRO A 205 34.29 -6.22 -17.72
N ILE A 206 33.32 -5.84 -18.54
CA ILE A 206 32.50 -4.65 -18.35
C ILE A 206 31.22 -5.09 -17.63
N VAL A 207 31.11 -4.69 -16.36
CA VAL A 207 30.02 -5.08 -15.46
C VAL A 207 29.10 -3.89 -15.20
N LYS A 208 27.79 -4.12 -15.30
CA LYS A 208 26.73 -3.19 -14.91
C LYS A 208 25.72 -3.90 -14.02
N THR A 209 25.03 -3.15 -13.18
CA THR A 209 23.89 -3.64 -12.41
C THR A 209 22.68 -2.74 -12.63
N ALA A 210 21.49 -3.33 -12.55
CA ALA A 210 20.21 -2.65 -12.57
C ALA A 210 19.22 -3.38 -11.66
N ASN A 211 18.19 -2.69 -11.20
CA ASN A 211 17.20 -3.21 -10.28
C ASN A 211 15.91 -3.61 -10.99
N VAL A 212 15.33 -4.74 -10.60
CA VAL A 212 13.95 -5.12 -10.90
C VAL A 212 13.14 -5.01 -9.61
N THR A 213 12.17 -4.11 -9.58
CA THR A 213 11.20 -4.00 -8.48
C THR A 213 9.96 -4.81 -8.84
N VAL A 214 9.69 -5.85 -8.04
CA VAL A 214 8.46 -6.66 -8.11
C VAL A 214 7.47 -6.04 -7.13
N LYS A 215 6.31 -5.60 -7.64
CA LYS A 215 5.23 -5.06 -6.81
C LYS A 215 4.66 -6.10 -5.84
N HIS A 216 4.00 -5.61 -4.81
CA HIS A 216 3.14 -6.42 -3.95
C HIS A 216 1.92 -6.90 -4.76
N PRO A 217 1.44 -8.14 -4.52
CA PRO A 217 0.22 -8.60 -5.15
C PRO A 217 -0.96 -7.71 -4.71
N LYS A 218 -1.99 -7.63 -5.55
CA LYS A 218 -3.26 -7.01 -5.16
C LYS A 218 -3.76 -7.71 -3.89
N PRO A 219 -4.14 -6.97 -2.82
CA PRO A 219 -4.54 -7.60 -1.57
C PRO A 219 -5.85 -8.39 -1.77
N ALA A 220 -5.91 -9.57 -1.17
CA ALA A 220 -7.15 -10.34 -1.08
C ALA A 220 -7.98 -9.83 0.10
N LEU A 221 -9.29 -9.70 -0.10
CA LEU A 221 -10.26 -9.35 0.92
C LEU A 221 -11.49 -10.23 0.71
N ALA A 222 -11.98 -10.82 1.79
CA ALA A 222 -13.22 -11.58 1.80
C ALA A 222 -14.06 -11.16 3.00
N VAL A 223 -15.31 -10.80 2.73
CA VAL A 223 -16.30 -10.37 3.72
C VAL A 223 -17.60 -11.13 3.52
N HIS A 224 -18.42 -11.21 4.57
CA HIS A 224 -19.69 -11.91 4.54
C HIS A 224 -20.77 -11.17 5.35
N ASP A 225 -22.02 -11.38 4.95
CA ASP A 225 -23.18 -10.79 5.61
C ASP A 225 -23.37 -11.40 7.00
N VAL A 226 -23.78 -10.56 7.97
CA VAL A 226 -24.05 -10.97 9.36
C VAL A 226 -25.48 -10.58 9.73
N GLU A 227 -26.21 -11.53 10.30
CA GLU A 227 -27.57 -11.34 10.79
C GLU A 227 -27.60 -11.20 12.31
N ILE A 228 -28.31 -10.18 12.83
CA ILE A 228 -28.54 -9.98 14.27
C ILE A 228 -30.00 -9.61 14.54
N TRP A 229 -30.45 -9.68 15.79
CA TRP A 229 -31.75 -9.12 16.20
C TRP A 229 -31.61 -7.66 16.66
N GLU A 230 -32.72 -6.90 16.61
CA GLU A 230 -32.76 -5.54 17.16
C GLU A 230 -32.19 -5.47 18.59
N GLY A 231 -31.26 -4.54 18.81
CA GLY A 231 -30.57 -4.29 20.09
C GLY A 231 -29.44 -5.27 20.42
N GLU A 232 -29.11 -6.22 19.56
CA GLU A 232 -28.03 -7.18 19.78
C GLU A 232 -26.64 -6.55 19.55
N SER A 233 -25.64 -7.02 20.30
CA SER A 233 -24.25 -6.57 20.19
C SER A 233 -23.53 -7.23 19.02
N PHE A 234 -22.81 -6.45 18.23
CA PHE A 234 -22.17 -6.87 16.99
C PHE A 234 -20.79 -6.22 16.83
N LYS A 235 -19.84 -6.89 16.15
CA LYS A 235 -18.54 -6.31 15.78
C LYS A 235 -18.32 -6.40 14.28
N LEU A 236 -17.82 -5.32 13.68
CA LEU A 236 -17.42 -5.25 12.28
C LEU A 236 -16.37 -6.31 11.89
N ALA A 237 -15.51 -6.71 12.84
CA ALA A 237 -14.53 -7.76 12.64
C ALA A 237 -15.17 -9.13 12.35
N ASP A 238 -16.39 -9.38 12.84
CA ASP A 238 -17.09 -10.65 12.67
C ASP A 238 -17.58 -10.84 11.22
N MET A 239 -17.61 -9.77 10.39
CA MET A 239 -17.95 -9.84 8.96
C MET A 239 -16.76 -10.22 8.06
N ILE A 240 -15.53 -10.28 8.58
CA ILE A 240 -14.32 -10.47 7.79
C ILE A 240 -13.90 -11.94 7.83
N ASP A 241 -13.71 -12.56 6.67
CA ASP A 241 -13.08 -13.87 6.55
C ASP A 241 -11.55 -13.69 6.60
N ALA A 242 -11.01 -13.81 7.81
CA ALA A 242 -9.59 -13.60 8.08
C ALA A 242 -8.67 -14.63 7.41
N GLU A 243 -9.15 -15.83 7.09
CA GLU A 243 -8.35 -16.87 6.42
C GLU A 243 -8.18 -16.57 4.92
N LYS A 244 -9.10 -15.80 4.33
CA LYS A 244 -9.08 -15.39 2.91
C LYS A 244 -8.66 -13.93 2.70
N THR A 245 -8.32 -13.20 3.76
CA THR A 245 -7.96 -11.78 3.71
C THR A 245 -6.45 -11.56 3.95
N ASN A 246 -5.76 -11.05 2.93
CA ASN A 246 -4.32 -10.79 2.95
C ASN A 246 -4.02 -9.34 3.33
N GLY A 247 -4.11 -9.03 4.62
CA GLY A 247 -3.79 -7.72 5.17
C GLY A 247 -4.68 -7.35 6.36
N VAL A 248 -4.69 -6.07 6.74
CA VAL A 248 -5.62 -5.54 7.74
C VAL A 248 -6.77 -4.86 7.00
N ALA A 249 -7.96 -5.43 7.10
CA ALA A 249 -9.17 -4.83 6.55
C ALA A 249 -9.68 -3.71 7.47
N VAL A 250 -9.93 -2.54 6.88
CA VAL A 250 -10.43 -1.34 7.55
C VAL A 250 -11.88 -1.12 7.12
N PRO A 251 -12.87 -1.17 8.04
CA PRO A 251 -14.25 -0.83 7.72
C PRO A 251 -14.43 0.68 7.53
N ASP A 252 -15.36 1.07 6.67
CA ASP A 252 -15.83 2.46 6.61
C ASP A 252 -16.62 2.80 7.88
N LEU A 253 -15.98 3.51 8.81
CA LEU A 253 -16.57 3.96 10.07
C LEU A 253 -17.66 5.04 9.88
N ASN A 254 -17.85 5.56 8.66
CA ASN A 254 -18.94 6.48 8.33
C ASN A 254 -20.18 5.75 7.78
N ALA A 255 -20.11 4.43 7.54
CA ALA A 255 -21.23 3.64 7.08
C ALA A 255 -22.40 3.74 8.09
N PRO A 256 -23.57 4.28 7.69
CA PRO A 256 -24.66 4.52 8.63
C PRO A 256 -25.41 3.21 8.93
N PHE A 257 -25.06 2.54 10.03
CA PHE A 257 -25.78 1.38 10.55
C PHE A 257 -26.40 1.63 11.92
N ASN A 258 -27.49 0.93 12.24
CA ASN A 258 -28.16 1.03 13.54
C ASN A 258 -28.67 -0.34 14.00
N THR A 259 -28.03 -0.94 15.00
CA THR A 259 -28.42 -2.26 15.51
C THR A 259 -29.76 -2.28 16.23
N ALA A 260 -30.33 -1.12 16.59
CA ALA A 260 -31.63 -1.00 17.25
C ALA A 260 -32.82 -0.85 16.29
N VAL A 261 -32.57 -0.79 14.98
CA VAL A 261 -33.62 -0.61 13.95
C VAL A 261 -33.47 -1.71 12.90
N ALA A 262 -34.54 -2.47 12.66
CA ALA A 262 -34.53 -3.49 11.62
C ALA A 262 -34.28 -2.89 10.21
N GLY A 263 -33.40 -3.54 9.44
CA GLY A 263 -32.98 -3.09 8.11
C GLY A 263 -31.75 -3.83 7.60
N GLU A 264 -31.37 -3.59 6.34
CA GLU A 264 -30.10 -4.02 5.76
C GLU A 264 -29.16 -2.81 5.67
N TYR A 265 -27.96 -2.93 6.24
CA TYR A 265 -26.96 -1.87 6.26
C TYR A 265 -25.71 -2.33 5.50
N PRO A 266 -25.43 -1.78 4.30
CA PRO A 266 -24.21 -2.11 3.57
C PRO A 266 -23.00 -1.42 4.22
N ILE A 267 -21.92 -2.17 4.41
CA ILE A 267 -20.69 -1.72 5.03
C ILE A 267 -19.52 -2.10 4.12
N ASN A 268 -18.72 -1.11 3.75
CA ASN A 268 -17.52 -1.31 2.94
C ASN A 268 -16.32 -1.61 3.85
N PHE A 269 -15.48 -2.52 3.38
CA PHE A 269 -14.19 -2.85 3.98
C PHE A 269 -13.11 -2.67 2.92
N THR A 270 -11.97 -2.09 3.28
CA THR A 270 -10.84 -1.88 2.36
C THR A 270 -9.57 -2.47 2.95
N VAL A 271 -8.79 -3.17 2.13
CA VAL A 271 -7.40 -3.57 2.43
C VAL A 271 -6.47 -2.85 1.46
N THR A 272 -5.45 -2.19 1.99
CA THR A 272 -4.42 -1.48 1.22
C THR A 272 -3.08 -2.20 1.39
N ASN A 273 -2.40 -2.54 0.29
CA ASN A 273 -1.07 -3.15 0.35
C ASN A 273 0.04 -2.08 0.52
N PRO A 274 1.31 -2.46 0.77
CA PRO A 274 2.39 -1.48 1.00
C PRO A 274 2.67 -0.52 -0.18
N ASP A 275 2.26 -0.86 -1.39
CA ASP A 275 2.41 -0.02 -2.59
C ASP A 275 1.22 0.94 -2.78
N GLY A 276 0.23 0.91 -1.87
CA GLY A 276 -0.98 1.73 -1.93
C GLY A 276 -2.09 1.17 -2.82
N VAL A 277 -1.99 -0.09 -3.26
CA VAL A 277 -3.06 -0.73 -4.05
C VAL A 277 -4.16 -1.23 -3.11
N GLU A 278 -5.40 -0.86 -3.41
CA GLU A 278 -6.56 -1.14 -2.58
C GLU A 278 -7.48 -2.23 -3.18
N THR A 279 -8.07 -3.03 -2.31
CA THR A 279 -9.22 -3.89 -2.60
C THR A 279 -10.33 -3.52 -1.64
N THR A 280 -11.50 -3.17 -2.16
CA THR A 280 -12.70 -2.82 -1.39
C THR A 280 -13.80 -3.80 -1.71
N GLU A 281 -14.44 -4.35 -0.68
CA GLU A 281 -15.60 -5.24 -0.77
C GLU A 281 -16.71 -4.76 0.18
N THR A 282 -17.96 -5.12 -0.12
CA THR A 282 -19.14 -4.73 0.67
C THR A 282 -19.81 -5.96 1.27
N ALA A 283 -20.14 -5.91 2.55
CA ALA A 283 -21.01 -6.87 3.22
C ALA A 283 -22.19 -6.18 3.89
N LYS A 284 -23.26 -6.92 4.19
CA LYS A 284 -24.49 -6.39 4.81
C LYS A 284 -24.61 -6.82 6.27
N LEU A 285 -24.86 -5.86 7.14
CA LEU A 285 -25.43 -6.12 8.47
C LEU A 285 -26.95 -6.16 8.34
N ILE A 286 -27.56 -7.31 8.63
CA ILE A 286 -29.00 -7.55 8.51
C ILE A 286 -29.60 -7.57 9.92
N VAL A 287 -30.29 -6.50 10.29
CA VAL A 287 -30.96 -6.37 11.60
C VAL A 287 -32.40 -6.86 11.47
N LYS A 288 -32.71 -7.97 12.15
CA LYS A 288 -34.03 -8.60 12.17
C LYS A 288 -34.91 -8.01 13.25
N LYS A 289 -36.15 -7.68 12.88
CA LYS A 289 -37.15 -7.11 13.79
C LYS A 289 -37.57 -8.11 14.85
N ARG A 290 -37.55 -7.72 16.13
CA ARG A 290 -38.12 -8.57 17.19
C ARG A 290 -39.64 -8.55 17.11
N LEU A 291 -40.26 -9.73 17.14
CA LEU A 291 -41.71 -9.86 17.23
C LEU A 291 -42.17 -9.51 18.66
N THR A 292 -43.09 -8.55 18.78
CA THR A 292 -43.79 -8.27 20.04
C THR A 292 -44.82 -9.36 20.32
N PRO A 293 -44.88 -9.94 21.54
CA PRO A 293 -45.92 -10.89 21.90
C PRO A 293 -47.32 -10.27 21.75
N LEU A 294 -48.21 -10.92 20.99
CA LEU A 294 -49.57 -10.46 20.83
C LEU A 294 -50.40 -10.85 22.08
N THR A 295 -50.84 -9.88 22.85
CA THR A 295 -51.80 -10.10 23.94
C THR A 295 -53.17 -10.47 23.35
N PRO A 296 -53.81 -11.59 23.75
CA PRO A 296 -55.15 -11.93 23.27
C PRO A 296 -56.18 -10.88 23.69
N ALA A 297 -57.21 -10.68 22.88
CA ALA A 297 -58.33 -9.80 23.23
C ALA A 297 -59.10 -10.36 24.46
N PRO A 298 -59.66 -9.50 25.32
CA PRO A 298 -60.39 -9.97 26.50
C PRO A 298 -61.68 -10.70 26.07
N VAL A 299 -62.04 -11.75 26.81
CA VAL A 299 -63.22 -12.59 26.50
C VAL A 299 -64.37 -12.17 27.41
N LEU A 300 -65.54 -11.95 26.81
CA LEU A 300 -66.78 -11.66 27.52
C LEU A 300 -67.87 -12.63 27.08
N GLU A 301 -68.60 -13.19 28.03
CA GLU A 301 -69.85 -13.92 27.82
C GLU A 301 -70.87 -13.45 28.85
N VAL A 302 -72.10 -13.33 28.39
CA VAL A 302 -73.25 -12.84 29.15
C VAL A 302 -74.45 -13.73 28.86
N LYS A 303 -75.39 -13.78 29.80
CA LYS A 303 -76.67 -14.49 29.70
C LYS A 303 -77.81 -13.54 30.03
N ASP A 304 -78.98 -13.86 29.48
CA ASP A 304 -80.22 -13.19 29.85
C ASP A 304 -80.61 -13.52 31.30
N LEU A 305 -81.39 -12.63 31.91
CA LEU A 305 -81.87 -12.75 33.29
C LEU A 305 -83.37 -12.44 33.32
N GLU A 306 -84.14 -13.32 33.96
CA GLU A 306 -85.56 -13.08 34.23
C GLU A 306 -85.77 -12.77 35.72
N ILE A 307 -86.58 -11.76 36.02
CA ILE A 307 -87.01 -11.41 37.39
C ILE A 307 -88.53 -11.11 37.43
N TRP A 308 -89.12 -11.07 38.62
CA TRP A 308 -90.47 -10.54 38.80
C TRP A 308 -90.45 -9.05 39.09
N GLU A 309 -91.54 -8.36 38.78
CA GLU A 309 -91.74 -6.94 39.05
C GLU A 309 -91.47 -6.59 40.53
N GLY A 310 -90.53 -5.68 40.75
CA GLY A 310 -90.09 -5.22 42.07
C GLY A 310 -89.09 -6.13 42.77
N ASP A 311 -88.55 -7.17 42.12
CA ASP A 311 -87.41 -7.94 42.63
C ASP A 311 -86.09 -7.13 42.51
N PRO A 312 -85.12 -7.32 43.44
CA PRO A 312 -83.82 -6.68 43.33
C PRO A 312 -82.98 -7.25 42.18
N VAL A 313 -82.48 -6.39 41.30
CA VAL A 313 -81.63 -6.76 40.15
C VAL A 313 -80.14 -6.64 40.49
N ASP A 314 -79.38 -7.73 40.32
CA ASP A 314 -77.92 -7.69 40.23
C ASP A 314 -77.47 -7.95 38.79
N LEU A 315 -77.08 -6.88 38.08
CA LEU A 315 -76.57 -6.98 36.71
C LEU A 315 -75.27 -7.80 36.62
N SER A 316 -74.51 -7.93 37.70
CA SER A 316 -73.29 -8.75 37.73
C SER A 316 -73.59 -10.23 37.47
N SER A 317 -74.78 -10.69 37.88
CA SER A 317 -75.24 -12.07 37.68
C SER A 317 -75.53 -12.43 36.21
N MET A 318 -75.61 -11.44 35.32
CA MET A 318 -75.76 -11.63 33.87
C MET A 318 -74.43 -11.96 33.18
N VAL A 319 -73.27 -11.75 33.82
CA VAL A 319 -71.96 -12.08 33.23
C VAL A 319 -71.61 -13.53 33.53
N THR A 320 -71.47 -14.36 32.49
CA THR A 320 -71.09 -15.78 32.63
C THR A 320 -69.59 -16.01 32.54
N LYS A 321 -68.87 -15.17 31.79
CA LYS A 321 -67.42 -15.25 31.64
C LYS A 321 -66.81 -13.86 31.40
N ALA A 322 -65.73 -13.56 32.11
CA ALA A 322 -64.91 -12.38 31.87
C ALA A 322 -63.43 -12.74 32.05
N GLU A 323 -62.64 -12.72 30.98
CA GLU A 323 -61.19 -12.95 30.99
C GLU A 323 -60.46 -11.73 30.43
N GLY A 324 -59.31 -11.39 31.01
CA GLY A 324 -58.51 -10.22 30.64
C GLY A 324 -58.91 -8.91 31.32
N GLY A 325 -60.04 -8.85 32.03
CA GLY A 325 -60.46 -7.67 32.80
C GLY A 325 -61.76 -7.87 33.57
N LYS A 326 -62.21 -6.84 34.28
CA LYS A 326 -63.53 -6.83 34.94
C LYS A 326 -64.60 -6.40 33.94
N ALA A 327 -65.66 -7.20 33.80
CA ALA A 327 -66.85 -6.79 33.07
C ALA A 327 -67.65 -5.74 33.86
N LEU A 328 -68.11 -4.69 33.17
CA LEU A 328 -68.93 -3.62 33.71
C LEU A 328 -70.16 -3.42 32.82
N ALA A 329 -71.34 -3.28 33.43
CA ALA A 329 -72.53 -2.86 32.72
C ALA A 329 -72.38 -1.39 32.26
N ASN A 330 -72.84 -1.08 31.06
CA ASN A 330 -72.89 0.28 30.54
C ASN A 330 -73.91 1.11 31.38
N PRO A 331 -73.49 2.20 32.05
CA PRO A 331 -74.37 3.02 32.88
C PRO A 331 -75.57 3.62 32.15
N ASP A 332 -75.48 3.78 30.81
CA ASP A 332 -76.56 4.30 29.98
C ASP A 332 -77.64 3.26 29.65
N SER A 333 -77.49 2.00 30.09
CA SER A 333 -78.48 0.93 29.94
C SER A 333 -79.74 1.23 30.77
N LYS A 334 -80.77 1.78 30.13
CA LYS A 334 -82.03 2.16 30.80
C LYS A 334 -82.91 0.92 31.03
N PHE A 335 -83.11 0.56 32.29
CA PHE A 335 -84.06 -0.48 32.71
C PHE A 335 -84.90 -0.03 33.90
N ASP A 336 -86.07 -0.65 34.09
CA ASP A 336 -86.94 -0.44 35.25
C ASP A 336 -87.44 -1.79 35.79
N ALA A 337 -86.93 -2.18 36.96
CA ALA A 337 -87.30 -3.43 37.63
C ALA A 337 -88.76 -3.47 38.13
N ASN A 338 -89.45 -2.32 38.17
CA ASN A 338 -90.84 -2.20 38.61
C ASN A 338 -91.82 -2.09 37.44
N LYS A 339 -91.34 -2.30 36.20
CA LYS A 339 -92.18 -2.24 35.01
C LYS A 339 -91.92 -3.46 34.12
N PRO A 340 -92.94 -4.31 33.89
CA PRO A 340 -92.82 -5.46 33.01
C PRO A 340 -92.37 -5.06 31.60
N GLY A 341 -91.41 -5.81 31.04
CA GLY A 341 -90.78 -5.52 29.77
C GLY A 341 -89.41 -6.20 29.60
N GLU A 342 -88.86 -6.08 28.39
CA GLU A 342 -87.52 -6.56 28.04
C GLU A 342 -86.57 -5.37 27.91
N TYR A 343 -85.43 -5.44 28.59
CA TYR A 343 -84.43 -4.36 28.64
C TYR A 343 -83.07 -4.89 28.19
N THR A 344 -82.50 -4.30 27.16
CA THR A 344 -81.15 -4.65 26.69
C THR A 344 -80.10 -3.98 27.59
N ILE A 345 -79.28 -4.80 28.25
CA ILE A 345 -78.14 -4.35 29.06
C ILE A 345 -76.86 -4.64 28.29
N GLU A 346 -76.05 -3.62 28.06
CA GLU A 346 -74.73 -3.78 27.47
C GLU A 346 -73.66 -3.97 28.55
N PHE A 347 -72.74 -4.89 28.34
CA PHE A 347 -71.58 -5.13 29.19
C PHE A 347 -70.31 -4.96 28.37
N THR A 348 -69.31 -4.28 28.93
CA THR A 348 -67.97 -4.14 28.35
C THR A 348 -66.92 -4.65 29.34
N VAL A 349 -65.95 -5.41 28.84
CA VAL A 349 -64.70 -5.72 29.53
C VAL A 349 -63.55 -5.00 28.85
N THR A 350 -62.70 -4.35 29.64
CA THR A 350 -61.49 -3.68 29.17
C THR A 350 -60.26 -4.46 29.64
N GLY A 351 -59.41 -4.85 28.69
CA GLY A 351 -58.15 -5.53 28.92
C GLY A 351 -57.10 -4.62 29.55
N GLU A 352 -56.06 -5.21 30.17
CA GLU A 352 -54.93 -4.47 30.75
C GLU A 352 -54.18 -3.58 29.73
N ASN A 353 -54.27 -3.91 28.44
CA ASN A 353 -53.73 -3.17 27.31
C ASN A 353 -54.69 -2.10 26.73
N GLY A 354 -55.88 -1.92 27.31
CA GLY A 354 -56.92 -1.00 26.84
C GLY A 354 -57.83 -1.54 25.72
N ALA A 355 -57.62 -2.76 25.22
CA ALA A 355 -58.54 -3.37 24.25
C ALA A 355 -59.89 -3.72 24.91
N THR A 356 -61.00 -3.50 24.22
CA THR A 356 -62.36 -3.70 24.77
C THR A 356 -63.15 -4.77 24.03
N THR A 357 -63.88 -5.61 24.76
CA THR A 357 -64.89 -6.52 24.21
C THR A 357 -66.24 -6.21 24.83
N THR A 358 -67.27 -6.08 23.99
CA THR A 358 -68.62 -5.67 24.39
C THR A 358 -69.64 -6.73 23.95
N LYS A 359 -70.62 -7.01 24.81
CA LYS A 359 -71.77 -7.89 24.52
C LYS A 359 -73.03 -7.37 25.22
N THR A 360 -74.18 -7.66 24.62
CA THR A 360 -75.50 -7.34 25.18
C THR A 360 -76.19 -8.59 25.72
N ALA A 361 -76.95 -8.44 26.80
CA ALA A 361 -77.88 -9.44 27.32
C ALA A 361 -79.24 -8.79 27.65
N THR A 362 -80.28 -9.60 27.73
CA THR A 362 -81.66 -9.17 27.94
C THR A 362 -82.07 -9.41 29.40
N LEU A 363 -82.52 -8.34 30.06
CA LEU A 363 -83.19 -8.40 31.36
C LEU A 363 -84.71 -8.41 31.12
N ILE A 364 -85.38 -9.50 31.47
CA ILE A 364 -86.82 -9.68 31.29
C ILE A 364 -87.50 -9.50 32.65
N VAL A 365 -88.31 -8.45 32.78
CA VAL A 365 -89.14 -8.20 33.97
C VAL A 365 -90.54 -8.75 33.71
N LYS A 366 -90.93 -9.78 34.46
CA LYS A 366 -92.25 -10.42 34.36
C LYS A 366 -93.24 -9.76 35.33
N PRO A 367 -94.51 -9.57 34.93
CA PRO A 367 -95.54 -9.06 35.84
C PRO A 367 -95.69 -10.03 37.02
N ARG A 368 -95.68 -9.52 38.24
CA ARG A 368 -95.81 -10.37 39.44
C ARG A 368 -97.25 -10.92 39.50
N PRO A 369 -97.46 -12.23 39.73
CA PRO A 369 -98.80 -12.79 39.85
C PRO A 369 -99.55 -12.19 41.05
N GLU A 370 -100.80 -11.77 40.81
CA GLU A 370 -101.71 -11.20 41.82
C GLU A 370 -101.95 -12.20 42.97
N SER A 371 -101.70 -11.80 44.21
CA SER A 371 -101.96 -12.64 45.37
C SER A 371 -103.44 -12.61 45.76
N GLU A 372 -104.12 -13.76 45.77
CA GLU A 372 -105.52 -13.84 46.21
C GLU A 372 -105.71 -13.30 47.63
N LYS A 373 -106.61 -12.33 47.75
CA LYS A 373 -106.93 -11.62 48.99
C LYS A 373 -107.88 -12.44 49.85
N LEU A 374 -107.36 -13.12 50.87
CA LEU A 374 -108.19 -13.80 51.87
C LEU A 374 -109.00 -12.79 52.70
N GLU A 375 -110.33 -12.91 52.66
CA GLU A 375 -111.24 -12.15 53.50
C GLU A 375 -111.25 -12.68 54.95
N CYS A 376 -111.45 -11.80 55.92
CA CYS A 376 -111.69 -12.18 57.30
C CYS A 376 -112.93 -11.46 57.84
N VAL A 377 -113.89 -12.25 58.33
CA VAL A 377 -115.08 -11.80 59.06
C VAL A 377 -115.01 -12.41 60.46
N CYS A 378 -115.12 -11.59 61.49
CA CYS A 378 -115.37 -12.03 62.87
C CYS A 378 -116.39 -11.11 63.54
N PRO A 379 -117.44 -11.64 64.19
CA PRO A 379 -118.35 -10.85 65.01
C PRO A 379 -117.82 -10.67 66.45
N ASP A 380 -118.22 -9.57 67.09
CA ASP A 380 -118.11 -9.29 68.53
C ASP A 380 -119.11 -10.18 69.32
N PRO A 381 -118.82 -10.68 70.55
CA PRO A 381 -118.94 -9.85 71.76
C PRO A 381 -117.99 -10.16 72.95
N THR A 382 -117.49 -9.12 73.63
CA THR A 382 -117.31 -8.99 75.12
C THR A 382 -116.45 -10.03 75.89
N ASN A 383 -115.60 -9.75 76.91
CA ASN A 383 -115.77 -8.87 78.08
C ASN A 383 -114.51 -8.93 79.00
N THR A 384 -114.16 -7.83 79.71
CA THR A 384 -113.34 -7.75 80.98
C THR A 384 -111.92 -8.38 81.08
N SER A 385 -110.92 -7.86 81.82
CA SER A 385 -110.69 -6.57 82.52
C SER A 385 -109.22 -6.52 83.03
N SER A 386 -108.59 -5.32 83.06
CA SER A 386 -107.45 -4.88 83.93
C SER A 386 -106.23 -5.81 84.18
N GLY A 387 -104.97 -5.35 84.19
CA GLY A 387 -104.44 -3.98 84.19
C GLY A 387 -102.89 -3.97 84.29
N SER A 388 -102.30 -2.80 84.49
CA SER A 388 -100.84 -2.50 84.45
C SER A 388 -99.94 -3.46 85.26
N ASN A 389 -98.71 -3.77 84.83
CA ASN A 389 -97.58 -2.83 84.84
C ASN A 389 -96.33 -3.37 84.10
N SER A 390 -95.47 -2.45 83.64
CA SER A 390 -94.09 -2.75 83.21
C SER A 390 -93.16 -2.90 84.43
N PRO A 391 -92.08 -3.69 84.29
CA PRO A 391 -90.80 -3.27 84.87
C PRO A 391 -89.68 -3.21 83.83
N ALA A 392 -88.87 -2.16 83.91
CA ALA A 392 -87.65 -2.02 83.13
C ALA A 392 -86.52 -2.92 83.67
N GLY A 393 -85.81 -3.61 82.77
CA GLY A 393 -84.53 -4.28 83.03
C GLY A 393 -83.34 -3.40 82.60
N PRO A 394 -82.23 -3.30 83.37
CA PRO A 394 -81.23 -2.24 83.15
C PRO A 394 -79.84 -2.72 82.68
N LYS A 395 -79.05 -1.76 82.16
CA LYS A 395 -77.59 -1.53 82.28
C LYS A 395 -76.63 -2.75 82.32
N GLY A 396 -75.50 -2.79 81.59
CA GLY A 396 -74.90 -1.82 80.67
C GLY A 396 -73.38 -1.66 80.88
N THR A 397 -72.65 -1.28 79.82
CA THR A 397 -71.38 -0.50 79.80
C THR A 397 -70.16 -1.05 80.56
N VAL A 398 -68.91 -0.95 80.07
CA VAL A 398 -68.05 0.24 79.83
C VAL A 398 -66.79 -0.34 79.10
N LYS A 399 -66.12 0.24 78.08
CA LYS A 399 -65.51 1.57 77.84
C LYS A 399 -65.38 1.74 76.30
N LYS A 400 -65.92 2.80 75.67
CA LYS A 400 -65.24 4.08 75.31
C LYS A 400 -63.96 3.92 74.43
N GLN A 401 -64.00 4.34 73.16
CA GLN A 401 -63.72 5.71 72.62
C GLN A 401 -62.20 5.95 72.43
N GLN A 402 -61.67 6.64 71.40
CA GLN A 402 -62.26 7.60 70.44
C GLN A 402 -61.39 7.75 69.15
N GLU A 403 -61.95 8.43 68.12
CA GLU A 403 -61.38 9.24 67.00
C GLU A 403 -59.85 9.45 66.82
N ALA A 404 -59.31 9.92 65.68
CA ALA A 404 -59.72 9.96 64.25
C ALA A 404 -58.57 10.59 63.40
N SER A 405 -58.68 10.48 62.07
CA SER A 405 -57.97 11.27 61.03
C SER A 405 -56.50 10.95 60.66
N LYS A 406 -56.17 11.28 59.40
CA LYS A 406 -54.99 10.95 58.56
C LYS A 406 -53.68 11.65 59.04
N PRO A 407 -52.43 11.32 58.57
CA PRO A 407 -52.07 10.73 57.25
C PRO A 407 -50.79 9.81 57.15
N LYS A 408 -50.52 9.35 55.89
CA LYS A 408 -49.20 9.07 55.24
C LYS A 408 -48.20 8.00 55.77
N LEU A 409 -47.67 7.22 54.81
CA LEU A 409 -46.31 6.60 54.73
C LEU A 409 -45.91 5.59 55.84
N ALA A 410 -44.92 4.69 55.69
CA ALA A 410 -44.15 4.17 54.54
C ALA A 410 -43.46 2.86 54.98
N HIS A 411 -43.14 1.95 54.04
CA HIS A 411 -41.76 1.46 53.90
C HIS A 411 -41.51 0.70 52.58
N SER A 412 -40.45 1.08 51.90
CA SER A 412 -39.84 0.36 50.78
C SER A 412 -38.32 0.38 50.93
N GLY A 413 -37.66 -0.71 50.55
CA GLY A 413 -36.20 -0.87 50.48
C GLY A 413 -35.88 -2.31 50.07
N ALA A 414 -34.79 -2.65 49.37
CA ALA A 414 -33.75 -1.86 48.69
C ALA A 414 -33.25 -2.72 47.47
N GLN A 415 -32.31 -2.37 46.58
CA GLN A 415 -31.20 -1.40 46.49
C GLN A 415 -31.11 -0.88 45.02
N GLY A 416 -30.23 0.05 44.60
CA GLY A 416 -29.27 0.92 45.29
C GLY A 416 -28.37 1.71 44.31
N VAL A 417 -27.68 2.71 44.84
CA VAL A 417 -26.47 3.40 44.30
C VAL A 417 -26.59 4.29 43.04
N LEU A 418 -26.63 5.61 43.31
CA LEU A 418 -25.77 6.71 42.79
C LEU A 418 -24.94 6.50 41.49
N GLY A 419 -24.75 7.50 40.61
CA GLY A 419 -25.10 8.93 40.72
C GLY A 419 -24.69 9.74 39.47
N ALA A 420 -24.89 11.07 39.51
CA ALA A 420 -24.58 11.98 38.39
C ALA A 420 -23.08 12.12 38.12
N GLY A 421 -22.71 12.43 36.88
CA GLY A 421 -21.31 12.60 36.48
C GLY A 421 -20.73 13.97 36.84
N ILE A 422 -19.39 14.05 36.79
CA ILE A 422 -18.57 15.19 36.33
C ILE A 422 -17.12 14.70 36.18
N THR A 423 -16.54 14.98 35.00
CA THR A 423 -15.11 14.96 34.60
C THR A 423 -14.08 14.03 35.29
N ALA A 424 -13.36 13.27 34.47
CA ALA A 424 -11.93 12.99 34.69
C ALA A 424 -11.16 13.14 33.36
N LEU A 425 -10.12 13.97 33.33
CA LEU A 425 -9.14 13.98 32.24
C LEU A 425 -8.28 12.72 32.31
N ILE A 426 -7.92 12.15 31.15
CA ILE A 426 -6.64 11.46 31.01
C ILE A 426 -5.89 12.09 29.83
N THR A 427 -4.64 12.46 30.12
CA THR A 427 -3.72 13.18 29.26
C THR A 427 -3.24 12.34 28.08
N LEU A 428 -3.28 12.92 26.87
CA LEU A 428 -2.45 12.46 25.75
C LEU A 428 -0.98 12.74 26.06
N GLY A 429 -0.22 11.70 26.41
CA GLY A 429 1.23 11.75 26.48
C GLY A 429 1.82 11.87 25.09
N THR A 430 2.21 13.09 24.69
CA THR A 430 2.84 13.36 23.39
C THR A 430 4.22 12.72 23.27
N GLY A 431 4.36 11.76 22.34
CA GLY A 431 5.65 11.16 21.96
C GLY A 431 6.16 11.67 20.61
N ILE A 432 6.61 12.92 20.53
CA ILE A 432 7.27 13.46 19.33
C ILE A 432 8.76 13.07 19.35
N VAL A 433 9.23 12.29 18.37
CA VAL A 433 10.67 12.15 18.06
C VAL A 433 10.94 12.41 16.58
N ILE A 434 11.02 13.71 16.28
CA ILE A 434 11.98 14.38 15.38
C ILE A 434 12.72 13.48 14.37
N LEU A 435 12.29 13.53 13.11
CA LEU A 435 13.15 13.26 11.95
C LEU A 435 14.05 14.49 11.69
N ARG A 436 15.35 14.38 12.01
CA ARG A 436 16.33 15.38 11.56
C ARG A 436 16.65 15.17 10.08
N ARG A 437 16.15 16.06 9.22
CA ARG A 437 16.81 16.34 7.93
C ARG A 437 18.19 16.92 8.21
N LYS A 438 19.22 16.38 7.57
CA LYS A 438 20.50 17.06 7.36
C LYS A 438 20.64 17.33 5.85
N LYS A 439 21.04 18.54 5.49
CA LYS A 439 21.35 18.95 4.11
C LYS A 439 22.77 19.51 4.11
N ILE A 440 23.43 19.40 2.96
CA ILE A 440 24.89 19.53 2.76
C ILE A 440 25.63 18.30 3.33
#